data_AF-A0A8T0TK17-F1
#
_entry.id   AF-A0A8T0TK17-F1
#
_cell.length_a   1.000
_cell.length_b   1.000
_cell.length_c   1.000
_cell.angle_alpha   90.00
_cell.angle_beta   90.00
_cell.angle_gamma   90.00
#
_symmetry.space_group_name_H-M   'P 1'
#
loop_
_entity.id
_entity.type
_entity.pdbx_description
1 polymer ?
#
loop_
_entity_poly.entity_id
_entity_poly.type
_entity_poly.pdbx_seq_one_letter_code
_entity_poly.pdbx_strand_id
1 'polypeptide(L)'
;MDFSTIQNKMEGKDVTTYKNVREIYADVRLIFANAMTYNDDENIVHLLAKSLLGKFEEKWRQFLPKVESEEKRQKEEESKGVVATNTSREAAVAKLAKDTDEELNQVNKQLEELRKMVVNRCRKMTTDEKRKLGAGLCHLSPDDLNKALEIVAQDNPSFQIKAEEVDLDMDAQSETTLWRLKFFVAEALERQANAASGKMDENTKRKREICNALAKTASKRIKKQP
;
A
#
# COMPACT_ATOMS: atom_id res chain seq x y z
N MET A 1 27.88 -22.91 40.54
CA MET A 1 28.90 -22.03 39.94
C MET A 1 30.21 -22.34 40.62
N ASP A 2 31.25 -22.69 39.86
CA ASP A 2 32.59 -23.04 40.35
C ASP A 2 33.65 -22.65 39.30
N PHE A 3 34.93 -22.68 39.68
CA PHE A 3 36.01 -22.21 38.81
C PHE A 3 36.21 -23.06 37.55
N SER A 4 35.94 -24.36 37.60
CA SER A 4 36.01 -25.23 36.43
C SER A 4 34.95 -24.85 35.40
N THR A 5 33.74 -24.51 35.86
CA THR A 5 32.68 -24.01 34.99
C THR A 5 33.04 -22.67 34.37
N ILE A 6 33.57 -21.72 35.16
CA ILE A 6 34.06 -20.42 34.62
C ILE A 6 35.12 -20.66 33.54
N GLN A 7 36.10 -21.52 33.82
CA GLN A 7 37.16 -21.85 32.86
C GLN A 7 36.59 -22.43 31.55
N ASN A 8 35.68 -23.40 31.64
CA ASN A 8 35.07 -24.01 30.45
C ASN A 8 34.28 -23.00 29.62
N LYS A 9 33.53 -22.10 30.26
CA LYS A 9 32.80 -21.01 29.59
C LYS A 9 33.74 -19.98 28.95
N MET A 10 34.88 -19.69 29.58
CA MET A 10 35.92 -18.80 29.03
C MET A 10 36.63 -19.41 27.83
N GLU A 11 36.93 -20.72 27.88
CA GLU A 11 37.64 -21.45 26.81
C GLU A 11 36.71 -21.87 25.66
N GLY A 12 35.41 -21.57 25.73
CA GLY A 12 34.44 -21.95 24.70
C GLY A 12 34.13 -23.45 24.65
N LYS A 13 34.43 -24.18 25.74
CA LYS A 13 34.19 -25.63 25.87
C LYS A 13 32.76 -25.95 26.35
N ASP A 14 32.03 -24.93 26.79
CA ASP A 14 30.63 -25.02 27.23
C ASP A 14 29.70 -24.44 26.15
N VAL A 15 28.42 -24.81 26.19
CA VAL A 15 27.35 -24.30 25.31
C VAL A 15 27.15 -22.80 25.50
N THR A 16 27.41 -22.31 26.71
CA THR A 16 27.28 -20.89 27.06
C THR A 16 28.64 -20.27 27.24
N THR A 17 28.96 -19.24 26.46
CA THR A 17 30.21 -18.48 26.55
C THR A 17 29.96 -17.08 27.12
N TYR A 18 31.01 -16.49 27.70
CA TYR A 18 30.92 -15.13 28.22
C TYR A 18 30.97 -14.10 27.10
N LYS A 19 30.10 -13.10 27.17
CA LYS A 19 30.09 -11.99 26.19
C LYS A 19 31.14 -10.93 26.51
N ASN A 20 31.43 -10.75 27.79
CA ASN A 20 32.40 -9.77 28.27
C ASN A 20 32.99 -10.21 29.61
N VAL A 21 34.08 -9.57 30.01
CA VAL A 21 34.82 -9.92 31.24
C VAL A 21 34.03 -9.59 32.51
N ARG A 22 33.01 -8.72 32.46
CA ARG A 22 32.18 -8.41 33.63
C ARG A 22 31.30 -9.59 34.05
N GLU A 23 30.88 -10.42 33.10
CA GLU A 23 30.16 -11.66 33.42
C GLU A 23 31.05 -12.65 34.17
N ILE A 24 32.33 -12.76 33.80
CA ILE A 24 33.33 -13.55 34.54
C ILE A 24 33.48 -13.02 35.96
N TYR A 25 33.61 -11.70 36.10
CA TYR A 25 33.70 -11.03 37.41
C TYR A 25 32.49 -11.35 38.31
N ALA A 26 31.28 -11.30 37.75
CA ALA A 26 30.05 -11.62 38.48
C ALA A 26 30.04 -13.08 38.97
N ASP A 27 30.41 -14.02 38.12
CA ASP A 27 30.43 -15.45 38.47
C ASP A 27 31.52 -15.78 39.51
N VAL A 28 32.69 -15.15 39.44
CA VAL A 28 33.74 -15.30 40.48
C VAL A 28 33.23 -14.79 41.83
N ARG A 29 32.58 -13.62 41.87
CA ARG A 29 31.97 -13.11 43.10
C ARG A 29 30.89 -14.04 43.64
N LEU A 30 30.09 -14.63 42.75
CA LEU A 30 29.04 -15.57 43.12
C LEU A 30 29.62 -16.83 43.79
N ILE A 31 30.77 -17.33 43.34
CA ILE A 31 31.44 -18.47 43.99
C ILE A 31 31.77 -18.14 45.45
N PHE A 32 32.43 -17.02 45.69
CA PHE A 32 32.80 -16.63 47.06
C PHE A 32 31.59 -16.27 47.91
N ALA A 33 30.60 -15.59 47.34
CA ALA A 33 29.35 -15.28 48.03
C ALA A 33 28.64 -16.57 48.48
N ASN A 34 28.51 -17.56 47.60
CA ASN A 34 27.91 -18.84 47.94
C ASN A 34 28.71 -19.57 49.02
N ALA A 35 30.05 -19.56 48.94
CA ALA A 35 30.90 -20.15 49.97
C ALA A 35 30.67 -19.50 51.34
N MET A 36 30.47 -18.18 51.41
CA MET A 36 30.15 -17.49 52.66
C MET A 36 28.69 -17.70 53.11
N THR A 37 27.75 -17.90 52.18
CA THR A 37 26.32 -18.14 52.51
C THR A 37 26.08 -19.53 53.09
N TYR A 38 26.76 -20.55 52.56
CA TYR A 38 26.52 -21.94 52.97
C TYR A 38 27.44 -22.43 54.09
N ASN A 39 28.42 -21.62 54.50
CA ASN A 39 29.33 -21.94 55.60
C ASN A 39 29.22 -20.87 56.69
N ASP A 40 29.17 -21.33 57.94
CA ASP A 40 29.17 -20.50 59.14
C ASP A 40 30.35 -19.52 59.15
N ASP A 41 30.19 -18.34 59.76
CA ASP A 41 31.18 -17.26 59.70
C ASP A 41 32.45 -17.54 60.51
N GLU A 42 32.41 -18.47 61.46
CA GLU A 42 33.60 -18.99 62.15
C GLU A 42 34.31 -20.11 61.36
N ASN A 43 33.67 -20.66 60.32
CA ASN A 43 34.24 -21.72 59.50
C ASN A 43 35.42 -21.20 58.66
N ILE A 44 36.50 -21.98 58.61
CA ILE A 44 37.69 -21.70 57.80
C ILE A 44 37.34 -21.41 56.33
N VAL A 45 36.37 -22.13 55.75
CA VAL A 45 35.92 -21.92 54.36
C VAL A 45 35.35 -20.51 54.16
N HIS A 46 34.53 -20.03 55.10
CA HIS A 46 33.97 -18.68 55.06
C HIS A 46 35.08 -17.63 55.15
N LEU A 47 35.98 -17.77 56.13
CA LEU A 47 37.09 -16.84 56.34
C LEU A 47 38.02 -16.76 55.12
N LEU A 48 38.34 -17.91 54.51
CA LEU A 48 39.16 -17.97 53.30
C LEU A 48 38.43 -17.37 52.10
N ALA A 49 37.14 -17.64 51.91
CA ALA A 49 36.35 -17.06 50.83
C ALA A 49 36.32 -15.53 50.93
N LYS A 50 36.12 -14.99 52.14
CA LYS A 50 36.15 -13.55 52.42
C LYS A 50 37.51 -12.92 52.09
N SER A 51 38.61 -13.58 52.49
CA SER A 51 39.98 -13.13 52.21
C SER A 51 40.32 -13.15 50.72
N LEU A 52 39.98 -14.24 50.02
CA LEU A 52 40.20 -14.39 48.59
C LEU A 52 39.38 -13.40 47.76
N LEU A 53 38.12 -13.18 48.13
CA LEU A 53 37.27 -12.16 47.51
C LEU A 53 37.92 -10.77 47.65
N GLY A 54 38.44 -10.42 48.83
CA GLY A 54 39.14 -9.15 49.04
C GLY A 54 40.32 -8.96 48.08
N LYS A 55 41.19 -9.97 47.93
CA LYS A 55 42.32 -9.95 46.99
C LYS A 55 41.87 -9.88 45.54
N PHE A 56 40.78 -10.58 45.21
CA PHE A 56 40.21 -10.55 43.86
C PHE A 56 39.71 -9.14 43.51
N GLU A 57 38.97 -8.49 44.40
CA GLU A 57 38.46 -7.13 44.20
C GLU A 57 39.58 -6.09 44.03
N GLU A 58 40.67 -6.24 44.80
CA GLU A 58 41.85 -5.39 44.66
C GLU A 58 42.48 -5.52 43.26
N LYS A 59 42.70 -6.75 42.81
CA LYS A 59 43.24 -7.01 41.46
C LYS A 59 42.27 -6.55 40.36
N TRP A 60 40.97 -6.75 40.57
CA TRP A 60 39.94 -6.31 39.63
C TRP A 60 39.96 -4.79 39.46
N ARG A 61 40.13 -4.03 40.54
CA ARG A 61 40.26 -2.56 40.44
C ARG A 61 41.43 -2.12 39.57
N GLN A 62 42.56 -2.83 39.60
CA GLN A 62 43.69 -2.55 38.73
C GLN A 62 43.41 -2.92 37.26
N PHE A 63 42.48 -3.85 37.03
CA PHE A 63 42.10 -4.31 35.70
C PHE A 63 40.94 -3.49 35.08
N LEU A 64 40.11 -2.83 35.89
CA LEU A 64 38.97 -2.02 35.45
C LEU A 64 39.28 -1.04 34.31
N PRO A 65 40.37 -0.25 34.34
CA PRO A 65 40.68 0.69 33.26
C PRO A 65 40.84 0.01 31.89
N LYS A 66 41.39 -1.22 31.87
CA LYS A 66 41.54 -1.99 30.62
C LYS A 66 40.19 -2.46 30.10
N VAL A 67 39.31 -2.93 31.00
CA VAL A 67 37.95 -3.35 30.64
C VAL A 67 37.18 -2.18 30.04
N GLU A 68 37.21 -1.02 30.70
CA GLU A 68 36.50 0.19 30.22
C GLU A 68 37.05 0.68 28.87
N SER A 69 38.37 0.61 28.67
CA SER A 69 38.99 0.99 27.39
C SER A 69 38.54 0.08 26.24
N GLU A 70 38.43 -1.22 26.49
CA GLU A 70 38.02 -2.20 25.48
C GLU A 70 36.52 -2.12 25.19
N GLU A 71 35.68 -1.93 26.21
CA GLU A 71 34.25 -1.68 26.05
C GLU A 71 33.98 -0.43 25.21
N LYS A 72 34.75 0.64 25.43
CA LYS A 72 34.65 1.86 24.62
C LYS A 72 35.06 1.60 23.17
N ARG A 73 36.15 0.86 22.94
CA ARG A 73 36.62 0.53 21.59
C ARG A 73 35.59 -0.29 20.81
N GLN A 74 35.01 -1.31 21.43
CA GLN A 74 33.95 -2.13 20.81
C GLN A 74 32.72 -1.30 20.45
N LYS A 75 32.28 -0.41 21.35
CA LYS A 75 31.14 0.48 21.09
C LYS A 75 31.41 1.47 19.95
N GLU A 76 32.63 1.98 19.84
CA GLU A 76 33.04 2.84 18.73
C GLU A 76 33.07 2.06 17.40
N GLU A 77 33.55 0.82 17.40
CA GLU A 77 33.55 -0.05 16.22
C GLU A 77 32.13 -0.43 15.77
N GLU A 78 31.24 -0.78 16.70
CA GLU A 78 29.81 -1.03 16.41
C GLU A 78 29.13 0.21 15.83
N SER A 79 29.35 1.39 16.43
CA SER A 79 28.75 2.63 15.93
C SER A 79 29.25 2.99 14.51
N LYS A 80 30.54 2.80 14.23
CA LYS A 80 31.10 3.00 12.88
C LYS A 80 30.53 2.00 11.86
N GLY A 81 30.38 0.74 12.25
CA GLY A 81 29.76 -0.29 11.41
C GLY A 81 28.31 0.01 11.06
N VAL A 82 27.52 0.46 12.04
CA VAL A 82 26.11 0.87 11.85
C VAL A 82 26.01 2.09 10.92
N VAL A 83 26.86 3.10 11.11
CA VAL A 83 26.87 4.30 10.25
C VAL A 83 27.26 3.96 8.81
N ALA A 84 28.27 3.13 8.60
CA ALA A 84 28.67 2.68 7.26
C ALA A 84 27.55 1.91 6.53
N THR A 85 26.86 1.02 7.26
CA THR A 85 25.74 0.24 6.73
C THR A 85 24.54 1.12 6.38
N ASN A 86 24.20 2.08 7.25
CA ASN A 86 23.10 3.02 7.00
C ASN A 86 23.38 3.92 5.80
N THR A 87 24.61 4.44 5.68
CA THR A 87 25.02 5.29 4.54
C THR A 87 24.90 4.54 3.21
N SER A 88 25.29 3.26 3.17
CA SER A 88 25.17 2.42 1.98
C SER A 88 23.71 2.17 1.59
N ARG A 89 22.85 1.91 2.57
CA ARG A 89 21.40 1.70 2.35
C ARG A 89 20.73 2.98 1.87
N GLU A 90 21.06 4.13 2.46
CA GLU A 90 20.49 5.42 2.08
C GLU A 90 20.89 5.82 0.65
N ALA A 91 22.14 5.58 0.26
CA ALA A 91 22.60 5.80 -1.11
C ALA A 91 21.86 4.91 -2.13
N ALA A 92 21.59 3.65 -1.79
CA ALA A 92 20.83 2.73 -2.65
C ALA A 92 19.37 3.19 -2.83
N VAL A 93 18.73 3.66 -1.74
CA VAL A 93 17.36 4.20 -1.78
C VAL A 93 17.31 5.49 -2.62
N ALA A 94 18.27 6.40 -2.43
CA ALA A 94 18.34 7.64 -3.20
C ALA A 94 18.54 7.38 -4.70
N LYS A 95 19.32 6.36 -5.07
CA LYS A 95 19.47 5.97 -6.47
C LYS A 95 18.15 5.45 -7.05
N LEU A 96 17.49 4.52 -6.37
CA LEU A 96 16.21 3.95 -6.83
C LEU A 96 15.11 5.03 -6.97
N ALA A 97 15.08 6.00 -6.07
CA ALA A 97 14.15 7.13 -6.16
C ALA A 97 14.41 8.00 -7.41
N LYS A 98 15.67 8.23 -7.79
CA LYS A 98 16.01 8.96 -9.01
C LYS A 98 15.64 8.18 -10.27
N ASP A 99 16.00 6.90 -10.32
CA ASP A 99 15.73 6.04 -11.48
C ASP A 99 14.20 5.97 -11.75
N THR A 100 13.39 5.82 -10.70
CA THR A 100 11.92 5.79 -10.81
C THR A 100 11.31 7.15 -11.21
N ASP A 101 11.86 8.27 -10.74
CA ASP A 101 11.42 9.61 -11.16
C ASP A 101 11.73 9.85 -12.65
N GLU A 102 12.91 9.44 -13.11
CA GLU A 102 13.31 9.51 -14.53
C GLU A 102 12.37 8.68 -15.42
N GLU A 103 12.03 7.46 -15.03
CA GLU A 103 11.07 6.62 -15.73
C GLU A 103 9.68 7.27 -15.79
N LEU A 104 9.18 7.82 -14.68
CA LEU A 104 7.89 8.48 -14.62
C LEU A 104 7.84 9.71 -15.54
N ASN A 105 8.90 10.51 -15.54
CA ASN A 105 9.04 11.67 -16.41
C ASN A 105 9.06 11.26 -17.89
N GLN A 106 9.73 10.16 -18.24
CA GLN A 106 9.74 9.63 -19.59
C GLN A 106 8.36 9.15 -20.04
N VAL A 107 7.62 8.43 -19.19
CA VAL A 107 6.25 7.99 -19.48
C VAL A 107 5.31 9.19 -19.66
N ASN A 108 5.41 10.20 -18.79
CA ASN A 108 4.62 11.42 -18.92
C ASN A 108 4.88 12.14 -20.24
N LYS A 109 6.14 12.23 -20.67
CA LYS A 109 6.49 12.82 -21.97
C LYS A 109 5.87 12.04 -23.13
N GLN A 110 5.92 10.71 -23.11
CA GLN A 110 5.29 9.87 -24.13
C GLN A 110 3.77 10.04 -24.15
N LEU A 111 3.13 10.16 -22.99
CA LEU A 111 1.69 10.40 -22.89
C LEU A 111 1.31 11.74 -23.53
N GLU A 112 2.08 12.80 -23.28
CA GLU A 112 1.85 14.10 -23.91
C GLU A 112 2.05 14.08 -25.44
N GLU A 113 3.05 13.35 -25.93
CA GLU A 113 3.26 13.16 -27.37
C GLU A 113 2.09 12.40 -28.02
N LEU A 114 1.60 11.34 -27.37
CA LEU A 114 0.43 10.60 -27.83
C LEU A 114 -0.83 11.46 -27.81
N ARG A 115 -1.06 12.24 -26.74
CA ARG A 115 -2.18 13.20 -26.66
C ARG A 115 -2.13 14.21 -27.81
N LYS A 116 -0.97 14.82 -28.07
CA LYS A 116 -0.76 15.72 -29.21
C LYS A 116 -1.03 15.03 -30.54
N MET A 117 -0.58 13.79 -30.70
CA MET A 117 -0.82 13.01 -31.92
C MET A 117 -2.32 12.76 -32.15
N VAL A 118 -3.08 12.45 -31.09
CA VAL A 118 -4.53 12.28 -31.17
C VAL A 118 -5.21 13.59 -31.55
N VAL A 119 -4.88 14.70 -30.86
CA VAL A 119 -5.42 16.03 -31.17
C VAL A 119 -5.16 16.41 -32.63
N ASN A 120 -3.95 16.18 -33.14
CA ASN A 120 -3.59 16.49 -34.53
C ASN A 120 -4.33 15.62 -35.56
N ARG A 121 -4.79 14.42 -35.19
CA ARG A 121 -5.61 13.55 -36.05
C ARG A 121 -7.11 13.89 -35.97
N CYS A 122 -7.55 14.64 -34.96
CA CYS A 122 -8.92 15.10 -34.87
C CYS A 122 -9.19 16.19 -35.91
N ARG A 123 -9.99 15.85 -36.93
CA ARG A 123 -10.57 16.83 -37.84
C ARG A 123 -11.49 17.78 -37.07
N LYS A 124 -11.58 19.05 -37.49
CA LYS A 124 -12.58 19.98 -36.94
C LYS A 124 -14.01 19.52 -37.15
N MET A 125 -14.81 19.53 -36.09
CA MET A 125 -16.23 19.19 -36.18
C MET A 125 -17.03 20.32 -36.84
N THR A 126 -17.92 19.97 -37.78
CA THR A 126 -18.75 20.95 -38.48
C THR A 126 -19.88 21.47 -37.59
N THR A 127 -20.44 22.63 -37.93
CA THR A 127 -21.56 23.24 -37.19
C THR A 127 -22.81 22.35 -37.18
N ASP A 128 -23.07 21.60 -38.26
CA ASP A 128 -24.17 20.62 -38.32
C ASP A 128 -23.94 19.44 -37.36
N GLU A 129 -22.70 18.94 -37.29
CA GLU A 129 -22.33 17.89 -36.34
C GLU A 129 -22.43 18.36 -34.88
N LYS A 130 -22.02 19.60 -34.59
CA LYS A 130 -22.21 20.24 -33.27
C LYS A 130 -23.69 20.34 -32.90
N ARG A 131 -24.54 20.75 -33.85
CA ARG A 131 -25.99 20.84 -33.63
C ARG A 131 -26.61 19.47 -33.37
N LYS A 132 -26.26 18.45 -34.15
CA LYS A 132 -26.73 17.07 -33.95
C LYS A 132 -26.28 16.50 -32.61
N LEU A 133 -25.06 16.80 -32.20
CA LEU A 133 -24.53 16.40 -30.90
C LEU A 133 -25.32 17.06 -29.75
N GLY A 134 -25.56 18.37 -29.84
CA GLY A 134 -26.40 19.09 -28.87
C GLY A 134 -27.81 18.51 -28.77
N ALA A 135 -28.45 18.21 -29.91
CA ALA A 135 -29.75 17.54 -29.92
C ALA A 135 -29.70 16.15 -29.28
N GLY A 136 -28.63 15.38 -29.51
CA GLY A 136 -28.44 14.06 -28.90
C GLY A 136 -28.31 14.11 -27.38
N LEU A 137 -27.64 15.14 -26.83
CA LEU A 137 -27.52 15.35 -25.39
C LEU A 137 -28.88 15.54 -24.72
N CYS A 138 -29.82 16.25 -25.36
CA CYS A 138 -31.18 16.44 -24.85
C CYS A 138 -32.01 15.14 -24.77
N HIS A 139 -31.57 14.08 -25.46
CA HIS A 139 -32.26 12.79 -25.48
C HIS A 139 -31.61 11.74 -24.58
N LEU A 140 -30.53 12.10 -23.87
CA LEU A 140 -29.88 11.18 -22.93
C LEU A 140 -30.69 10.99 -21.65
N SER A 141 -30.47 9.84 -21.00
CA SER A 141 -30.88 9.62 -19.62
C SER A 141 -30.11 10.56 -18.68
N PRO A 142 -30.66 10.89 -17.49
CA PRO A 142 -29.97 11.76 -16.52
C PRO A 142 -28.57 11.27 -16.14
N ASP A 143 -28.39 9.95 -16.00
CA ASP A 143 -27.10 9.36 -15.65
C ASP A 143 -26.07 9.49 -16.78
N ASP A 144 -26.48 9.28 -18.03
CA ASP A 144 -25.60 9.42 -19.18
C ASP A 144 -25.30 10.91 -19.47
N LEU A 145 -26.26 11.81 -19.22
CA LEU A 145 -26.05 13.24 -19.33
C LEU A 145 -24.98 13.72 -18.33
N ASN A 146 -25.05 13.28 -17.07
CA ASN A 146 -24.02 13.59 -16.08
C ASN A 146 -22.63 13.11 -16.52
N LYS A 147 -22.52 11.89 -17.04
CA LYS A 147 -21.25 11.36 -17.58
C LYS A 147 -20.75 12.16 -18.79
N ALA A 148 -21.66 12.63 -19.65
CA ALA A 148 -21.29 13.52 -20.76
C ALA A 148 -20.74 14.85 -20.25
N LEU A 149 -21.35 15.44 -19.22
CA LEU A 149 -20.86 16.67 -18.59
C LEU A 149 -19.53 16.48 -17.85
N GLU A 150 -19.28 15.31 -17.28
CA GLU A 150 -17.97 14.95 -16.72
C GLU A 150 -16.87 14.93 -17.78
N ILE A 151 -17.17 14.49 -19.02
CA ILE A 151 -16.21 14.55 -20.13
C ILE A 151 -15.82 16.00 -20.44
N VAL A 152 -16.77 16.94 -20.37
CA VAL A 152 -16.50 18.37 -20.55
C VAL A 152 -15.62 18.92 -19.43
N ALA A 153 -15.96 18.59 -18.18
CA ALA A 153 -15.22 19.07 -17.01
C ALA A 153 -13.76 18.57 -16.94
N GLN A 154 -13.47 17.41 -17.53
CA GLN A 154 -12.10 16.87 -17.58
C GLN A 154 -11.13 17.78 -18.35
N ASP A 155 -11.62 18.44 -19.41
CA ASP A 155 -10.81 19.37 -20.21
C ASP A 155 -11.08 20.84 -19.84
N ASN A 156 -12.07 21.11 -18.96
CA ASN A 156 -12.42 22.45 -18.48
C ASN A 156 -12.69 22.46 -16.95
N PRO A 157 -11.64 22.70 -16.12
CA PRO A 157 -11.75 22.64 -14.67
C PRO A 157 -12.69 23.67 -14.02
N SER A 158 -13.02 24.77 -14.71
CA SER A 158 -13.96 25.79 -14.22
C SER A 158 -15.42 25.47 -14.54
N PHE A 159 -15.70 24.39 -15.26
CA PHE A 159 -17.04 23.97 -15.63
C PHE A 159 -17.82 23.40 -14.43
N GLN A 160 -18.98 23.99 -14.12
CA GLN A 160 -19.80 23.59 -12.99
C GLN A 160 -20.90 22.59 -13.41
N ILE A 161 -20.65 21.29 -13.22
CA ILE A 161 -21.59 20.21 -13.58
C ILE A 161 -22.87 20.22 -12.73
N LYS A 162 -22.79 20.69 -11.48
CA LYS A 162 -23.87 20.55 -10.47
C LYS A 162 -24.87 21.72 -10.45
N ALA A 163 -24.79 22.64 -11.40
CA ALA A 163 -25.75 23.74 -11.49
C ALA A 163 -27.12 23.21 -11.95
N GLU A 164 -28.20 23.87 -11.52
CA GLU A 164 -29.57 23.54 -11.93
C GLU A 164 -29.81 23.82 -13.42
N GLU A 165 -29.05 24.76 -13.98
CA GLU A 165 -28.96 25.05 -15.40
C GLU A 165 -27.48 25.06 -15.82
N VAL A 166 -27.13 24.23 -16.79
CA VAL A 166 -25.77 24.10 -17.31
C VAL A 166 -25.77 24.56 -18.77
N ASP A 167 -25.12 25.69 -19.03
CA ASP A 167 -24.91 26.19 -20.39
C ASP A 167 -23.63 25.60 -20.98
N LEU A 168 -23.75 24.92 -22.13
CA LEU A 168 -22.65 24.26 -22.81
C LEU A 168 -22.46 24.87 -24.21
N ASP A 169 -21.47 25.74 -24.33
CA ASP A 169 -21.05 26.30 -25.62
C ASP A 169 -20.19 25.31 -26.40
N MET A 170 -20.75 24.75 -27.47
CA MET A 170 -20.12 23.77 -28.38
C MET A 170 -19.01 24.39 -29.26
N ASP A 171 -18.97 25.71 -29.40
CA ASP A 171 -17.94 26.42 -30.16
C ASP A 171 -16.72 26.78 -29.31
N ALA A 172 -16.89 26.86 -27.99
CA ALA A 172 -15.79 27.06 -27.03
C ALA A 172 -15.04 25.77 -26.63
N GLN A 173 -15.60 24.58 -26.88
CA GLN A 173 -14.97 23.31 -26.48
C GLN A 173 -13.81 22.89 -27.40
N SER A 174 -12.85 22.15 -26.82
CA SER A 174 -11.76 21.55 -27.61
C SER A 174 -12.27 20.48 -28.58
N GLU A 175 -11.60 20.32 -29.72
CA GLU A 175 -11.97 19.29 -30.72
C GLU A 175 -11.98 17.89 -30.10
N THR A 176 -11.01 17.58 -29.23
CA THR A 176 -10.96 16.29 -28.52
C THR A 176 -12.17 16.07 -27.61
N THR A 177 -12.61 17.10 -26.87
CA THR A 177 -13.79 17.02 -26.02
C THR A 177 -15.05 16.77 -26.87
N LEU A 178 -15.20 17.50 -27.97
CA LEU A 178 -16.33 17.37 -28.90
C LEU A 178 -16.43 15.98 -29.52
N TRP A 179 -15.31 15.40 -29.97
CA TRP A 179 -15.28 14.04 -30.50
C TRP A 179 -15.57 12.98 -29.44
N ARG A 180 -15.01 13.12 -28.23
CA ARG A 180 -15.30 12.22 -27.10
C ARG A 180 -16.78 12.23 -26.74
N LEU A 181 -17.37 13.42 -26.67
CA LEU A 181 -18.82 13.60 -26.47
C LEU A 181 -19.62 12.93 -27.59
N LYS A 182 -19.25 13.13 -28.86
CA LYS A 182 -19.96 12.53 -30.00
C LYS A 182 -20.01 11.01 -29.94
N PHE A 183 -18.89 10.35 -29.67
CA PHE A 183 -18.85 8.89 -29.53
C PHE A 183 -19.64 8.42 -28.32
N PHE A 184 -19.49 9.08 -27.17
CA PHE A 184 -20.22 8.74 -25.97
C PHE A 184 -21.74 8.86 -26.16
N VAL A 185 -22.22 9.97 -26.74
CA VAL A 185 -23.64 10.22 -26.99
C VAL A 185 -24.21 9.20 -27.97
N ALA A 186 -23.49 8.87 -29.04
CA ALA A 186 -23.92 7.85 -30.01
C ALA A 186 -24.07 6.48 -29.33
N GLU A 187 -23.07 6.05 -28.55
CA GLU A 187 -23.10 4.78 -27.83
C GLU A 187 -24.20 4.73 -26.76
N ALA A 188 -24.39 5.83 -26.02
CA ALA A 188 -25.44 5.92 -25.00
C ALA A 188 -26.84 5.85 -25.62
N LEU A 189 -27.10 6.56 -26.72
CA LEU A 189 -28.38 6.51 -27.43
C LEU A 189 -28.64 5.13 -28.05
N GLU A 190 -27.62 4.47 -28.58
CA GLU A 190 -27.74 3.09 -29.09
C GLU A 190 -28.08 2.11 -27.97
N ARG A 191 -27.41 2.21 -26.81
CA ARG A 191 -27.75 1.41 -25.62
C ARG A 191 -29.19 1.64 -25.16
N GLN A 192 -29.66 2.88 -25.16
CA GLN A 192 -31.04 3.22 -24.78
C GLN A 192 -32.05 2.67 -25.80
N ALA A 193 -31.77 2.76 -27.09
CA ALA A 193 -32.61 2.21 -28.15
C ALA A 193 -32.72 0.67 -28.06
N ASN A 194 -31.59 0.00 -27.83
CA ASN A 194 -31.55 -1.46 -27.67
C ASN A 194 -32.29 -1.92 -26.39
N ALA A 195 -32.16 -1.17 -25.29
CA ALA A 195 -32.91 -1.43 -24.06
C ALA A 195 -34.43 -1.19 -24.22
N ALA A 196 -34.83 -0.21 -25.04
CA ALA A 196 -36.24 0.05 -25.35
C ALA A 196 -36.85 -1.04 -26.25
N SER A 197 -36.10 -1.50 -27.26
CA SER A 197 -36.51 -2.59 -28.17
C SER A 197 -36.70 -3.92 -27.42
N GLY A 198 -35.77 -4.26 -26.52
CA GLY A 198 -35.88 -5.47 -25.69
C GLY A 198 -37.09 -5.46 -24.74
N LYS A 199 -37.47 -4.28 -24.21
CA LYS A 199 -38.68 -4.12 -23.37
C LYS A 199 -39.97 -4.27 -24.17
N MET A 200 -39.99 -3.86 -25.44
CA MET A 200 -41.17 -4.00 -26.30
C MET A 200 -41.45 -5.46 -26.66
N ASP A 201 -40.42 -6.26 -26.92
CA ASP A 201 -40.53 -7.67 -27.29
C ASP A 201 -40.90 -8.57 -26.07
N GLU A 202 -40.44 -8.21 -24.88
CA GLU A 202 -40.83 -8.88 -23.63
C GLU A 202 -42.31 -8.60 -23.28
N ASN A 203 -42.78 -7.38 -23.53
CA ASN A 203 -44.18 -7.00 -23.29
C ASN A 203 -45.15 -7.64 -24.30
N THR A 204 -44.78 -7.76 -25.58
CA THR A 204 -45.58 -8.52 -26.58
C THR A 204 -45.58 -10.01 -26.30
N LYS A 205 -44.49 -10.58 -25.77
CA LYS A 205 -44.43 -11.98 -25.32
C LYS A 205 -45.34 -12.23 -24.12
N ARG A 206 -45.27 -11.37 -23.08
CA ARG A 206 -46.19 -11.42 -21.91
C ARG A 206 -47.66 -11.25 -22.32
N LYS A 207 -47.99 -10.33 -23.23
CA LYS A 207 -49.36 -10.18 -23.76
C LYS A 207 -49.85 -11.43 -24.50
N ARG A 208 -48.98 -12.08 -25.31
CA ARG A 208 -49.32 -13.35 -25.99
C ARG A 208 -49.54 -14.50 -25.00
N GLU A 209 -48.74 -14.58 -23.95
CA GLU A 209 -48.89 -15.60 -22.90
C GLU A 209 -50.20 -15.42 -22.10
N ILE A 210 -50.57 -14.18 -21.77
CA ILE A 210 -51.85 -13.86 -21.11
C ILE A 210 -53.04 -14.23 -22.02
N CYS A 211 -53.04 -13.86 -23.30
CA CYS A 211 -54.10 -14.24 -24.24
C CYS A 211 -54.23 -15.77 -24.39
N ASN A 212 -53.11 -16.49 -24.45
CA ASN A 212 -53.11 -17.96 -24.52
C ASN A 212 -53.64 -18.61 -23.23
N ALA A 213 -53.36 -18.04 -22.06
CA ALA A 213 -53.89 -18.51 -20.79
C ALA A 213 -55.42 -18.29 -20.67
N LEU A 214 -55.92 -17.17 -21.19
CA LEU A 214 -57.36 -16.87 -21.26
C LEU A 214 -58.10 -17.82 -22.23
N ALA A 215 -57.50 -18.16 -23.37
CA ALA A 215 -58.06 -19.13 -24.30
C ALA A 215 -58.15 -20.55 -23.70
N LYS A 216 -57.12 -20.97 -22.95
CA LYS A 216 -57.10 -22.27 -22.25
C LYS A 216 -58.15 -22.37 -21.12
N THR A 217 -58.47 -21.26 -20.46
CA THR A 217 -59.51 -21.21 -19.42
C THR A 217 -60.92 -21.18 -20.00
N ALA A 218 -61.14 -20.54 -21.14
CA ALA A 218 -62.41 -20.59 -21.88
C ALA A 218 -62.74 -22.01 -22.39
N SER A 219 -61.77 -22.74 -22.97
CA SER A 219 -61.96 -24.12 -23.44
C SER A 219 -62.25 -25.12 -22.32
N LYS A 220 -61.82 -24.84 -21.08
CA LYS A 220 -62.17 -25.66 -19.90
C LYS A 220 -63.57 -25.41 -19.37
N ARG A 221 -64.16 -24.22 -19.62
CA ARG A 221 -65.54 -23.89 -19.23
C ARG A 221 -66.57 -24.51 -20.18
N ILE A 222 -66.28 -24.62 -21.47
CA ILE A 222 -67.18 -25.22 -22.46
C ILE A 222 -67.32 -26.75 -22.27
N LYS A 223 -66.32 -27.43 -21.71
CA LYS A 223 -66.39 -28.87 -21.37
C LYS A 223 -67.03 -29.19 -20.01
N LYS A 224 -67.51 -28.17 -19.30
CA LYS A 224 -68.24 -28.29 -18.02
C LYS A 224 -69.52 -27.47 -18.07
N GLN A 225 -70.39 -27.76 -19.04
CA GLN A 225 -71.82 -27.54 -18.87
C GLN A 225 -72.50 -28.89 -19.10
N PRO A 226 -73.39 -29.30 -18.17
CA PRO A 226 -74.03 -30.62 -18.18
C PRO A 226 -75.01 -30.79 -19.34
#